data_AF-A0A425Y3U3-F1
#
_entry.id   AF-A0A425Y3U3-F1
#
_cell.length_a   1.000
_cell.length_b   1.000
_cell.length_c   1.000
_cell.angle_alpha   90.00
_cell.angle_beta   90.00
_cell.angle_gamma   90.00
#
_symmetry.space_group_name_H-M   'P 1'
#
loop_
_entity.id
_entity.type
_entity.pdbx_description
1 polymer ?
#
loop_
_entity_poly.entity_id
_entity_poly.type
_entity_poly.pdbx_seq_one_letter_code
_entity_poly.pdbx_strand_id
1 'polypeptide(L)' 'MRRKLDQHLLDSMSKNLGNWHGPFYCNRKDPRLIVPKYNPMLGWTFNFANPYAYLIVIAIVLIIVGSQLF' A
#
# COMPACT_ATOMS: atom_id res chain seq x y z
N MET A 1 -16.46 19.16 0.71
CA MET A 1 -15.51 19.57 1.78
C MET A 1 -15.01 18.36 2.57
N ARG A 2 -15.88 17.56 3.20
CA ARG A 2 -15.52 16.35 3.97
C ARG A 2 -14.56 15.39 3.23
N ARG A 3 -14.92 14.95 2.01
CA ARG A 3 -14.06 14.10 1.17
C ARG A 3 -12.64 14.62 0.92
N LYS A 4 -12.47 15.95 0.79
CA LYS A 4 -11.14 16.56 0.59
C LYS A 4 -10.31 16.55 1.88
N LEU A 5 -10.97 16.74 3.03
CA LEU A 5 -10.34 16.63 4.35
C LEU A 5 -9.90 15.18 4.60
N ASP A 6 -10.77 14.21 4.31
CA ASP A 6 -10.46 12.78 4.45
C ASP A 6 -9.27 12.39 3.56
N GLN A 7 -9.25 12.88 2.32
CA GLN A 7 -8.12 12.64 1.41
C GLN A 7 -6.82 13.25 1.94
N HIS A 8 -6.85 14.49 2.42
CA HIS A 8 -5.66 15.13 2.98
C HIS A 8 -5.13 14.38 4.22
N LEU A 9 -6.02 13.89 5.08
CA LEU A 9 -5.65 13.04 6.21
C LEU A 9 -4.98 11.76 5.74
N LEU A 10 -5.57 11.05 4.79
CA LEU A 10 -4.99 9.84 4.20
C LEU A 10 -3.62 10.12 3.55
N ASP A 11 -3.47 11.23 2.81
CA ASP A 11 -2.21 11.60 2.15
C ASP A 11 -1.13 12.01 3.15
N SER A 12 -1.50 12.55 4.31
CA SER A 12 -0.56 12.84 5.39
C SER A 12 0.00 11.57 6.05
N MET A 13 -0.75 10.47 6.05
CA MET A 13 -0.31 9.20 6.65
C MET A 13 0.89 8.61 5.90
N SER A 14 0.93 8.67 4.56
CA SER A 14 2.07 8.16 3.78
C SER A 14 3.32 9.04 3.88
N LYS A 15 3.16 10.32 4.30
CA LYS A 15 4.26 11.24 4.59
C LYS A 15 4.85 11.06 6.00
N ASN A 16 4.20 10.29 6.87
CA ASN A 16 4.73 10.01 8.20
C ASN A 16 5.70 8.82 8.13
N LEU A 17 6.99 9.08 8.34
CA LEU A 17 8.06 8.07 8.33
C LEU A 17 7.85 6.95 9.38
N GLY A 18 7.11 7.22 10.46
CA GLY A 18 6.79 6.19 11.47
C GLY A 18 5.88 5.06 10.96
N ASN A 19 5.24 5.25 9.80
CA ASN A 19 4.46 4.20 9.13
C ASN A 19 5.29 3.37 8.14
N TRP A 20 6.60 3.60 8.05
CA TRP A 20 7.49 2.93 7.10
C TRP A 20 8.52 2.04 7.81
N HIS A 21 8.70 0.83 7.26
CA HIS A 21 9.76 -0.11 7.63
C HIS A 21 10.64 -0.34 6.40
N GLY A 22 11.61 0.56 6.19
CA GLY A 22 12.35 0.60 4.93
C GLY A 22 11.43 0.99 3.76
N PRO A 23 11.38 0.21 2.65
CA PRO A 23 10.53 0.51 1.51
C PRO A 23 9.05 0.11 1.71
N PHE A 24 8.72 -0.52 2.84
CA PHE A 24 7.39 -1.09 3.11
C PHE A 24 6.56 -0.15 3.98
N TYR A 25 5.37 0.20 3.50
CA TYR A 25 4.39 0.97 4.27
C TYR A 25 3.50 0.02 5.08
N CYS A 26 3.42 0.25 6.40
CA CYS A 26 2.61 -0.52 7.34
C CYS A 26 1.84 0.42 8.26
N ASN A 27 0.56 0.64 7.99
CA ASN A 27 -0.30 1.45 8.86
C ASN A 27 -1.70 0.85 9.01
N ARG A 28 -2.02 0.32 10.21
CA ARG A 28 -3.35 -0.24 10.52
C ARG A 28 -4.47 0.81 10.54
N LYS A 29 -4.12 2.09 10.68
CA LYS A 29 -5.09 3.21 10.70
C LYS A 29 -5.45 3.70 9.30
N ASP A 30 -4.67 3.31 8.30
CA ASP A 30 -4.95 3.61 6.89
C ASP A 30 -5.76 2.46 6.29
N PRO A 31 -7.06 2.65 5.96
CA PRO A 31 -7.90 1.59 5.44
C PRO A 31 -7.55 1.22 3.99
N ARG A 32 -6.73 2.02 3.30
CA ARG A 32 -6.39 1.79 1.90
C ARG A 32 -5.48 0.57 1.77
N LEU A 33 -5.74 -0.22 0.73
CA LEU A 33 -4.91 -1.34 0.31
C LEU A 33 -3.65 -0.87 -0.43
N ILE A 34 -3.80 0.13 -1.29
CA ILE A 34 -2.75 0.72 -2.11
C ILE A 34 -2.62 2.19 -1.72
N VAL A 35 -1.39 2.64 -1.46
CA VAL A 35 -1.07 4.00 -1.01
C VAL A 35 0.04 4.59 -1.87
N PRO A 36 0.09 5.92 -2.05
CA PRO A 36 1.24 6.53 -2.72
C PRO A 36 2.49 6.34 -1.86
N LYS A 37 3.65 6.15 -2.49
CA LYS A 37 4.92 6.15 -1.78
C LYS A 37 5.20 7.51 -1.15
N TYR A 38 6.14 7.56 -0.20
CA TYR A 38 6.54 8.78 0.50
C TYR A 38 6.78 9.95 -0.48
N ASN A 39 7.50 9.68 -1.57
CA ASN A 39 7.50 10.52 -2.76
C ASN A 39 6.50 9.95 -3.78
N PRO A 40 5.37 10.63 -4.07
CA PRO A 40 4.36 10.16 -5.02
C PRO A 40 4.90 9.93 -6.44
N MET A 41 6.01 10.57 -6.83
CA MET A 41 6.65 10.34 -8.12
C MET A 41 7.25 8.93 -8.25
N LEU A 42 7.52 8.26 -7.13
CA LEU A 42 7.98 6.87 -7.09
C LEU A 42 6.83 5.87 -7.23
N GLY A 43 5.60 6.35 -7.42
CA GLY A 43 4.42 5.54 -7.64
C GLY A 43 3.76 5.06 -6.35
N TRP A 44 3.17 3.88 -6.41
CA TRP A 44 2.28 3.32 -5.39
C TRP A 44 2.90 2.08 -4.72
N THR A 45 2.39 1.72 -3.55
CA THR A 45 2.79 0.52 -2.81
C THR A 45 1.59 -0.06 -2.07
N PHE A 46 1.68 -1.33 -1.67
CA PHE A 46 0.70 -1.91 -0.76
C PHE A 46 0.89 -1.38 0.67
N ASN A 47 -0.22 -1.28 1.40
CA ASN A 47 -0.21 -1.20 2.85
C ASN A 47 -0.15 -2.61 3.44
N PHE A 48 1.03 -3.02 3.91
CA PHE A 48 1.27 -4.36 4.45
C PHE A 48 0.65 -4.58 5.84
N ALA A 49 0.01 -3.56 6.42
CA ALA A 49 -0.86 -3.74 7.58
C ALA A 49 -2.29 -4.19 7.20
N ASN A 50 -2.65 -4.14 5.90
CA ASN A 50 -3.94 -4.60 5.40
C ASN A 50 -3.87 -6.10 5.03
N PRO A 51 -4.70 -6.98 5.62
CA PRO A 51 -4.68 -8.41 5.31
C PRO A 51 -4.87 -8.76 3.82
N TYR A 52 -5.65 -7.95 3.09
CA TYR A 52 -5.88 -8.15 1.66
C TYR A 52 -4.63 -7.93 0.81
N ALA A 53 -3.63 -7.19 1.31
CA ALA A 53 -2.35 -7.02 0.61
C ALA A 53 -1.65 -8.36 0.40
N TYR A 54 -1.67 -9.23 1.41
CA TYR A 54 -1.05 -10.56 1.34
C TYR A 54 -1.77 -11.46 0.34
N LEU A 55 -3.11 -11.43 0.31
CA LEU A 55 -3.88 -12.21 -0.67
C LEU A 55 -3.52 -11.81 -2.11
N ILE A 56 -3.38 -10.52 -2.39
CA ILE A 56 -3.03 -10.03 -3.72
C ILE A 56 -1.58 -10.37 -4.07
N VAL A 57 -0.64 -10.18 -3.13
CA VAL A 57 0.77 -10.53 -3.36
C VAL A 57 0.91 -12.03 -3.64
N ILE A 58 0.25 -12.89 -2.86
CA ILE A 58 0.24 -14.34 -3.09
C ILE A 58 -0.37 -14.66 -4.45
N ALA A 59 -1.51 -14.06 -4.82
CA ALA A 59 -2.13 -14.27 -6.12
C ALA A 59 -1.19 -13.87 -7.28
N ILE A 60 -0.52 -12.72 -7.19
CA ILE A 60 0.46 -12.27 -8.19
C ILE A 60 1.61 -13.28 -8.31
N VAL A 61 2.17 -13.73 -7.18
CA VAL A 61 3.25 -14.72 -7.18
C VAL A 61 2.80 -16.04 -7.81
N LEU A 62 1.60 -16.53 -7.47
CA LEU A 62 1.05 -17.76 -8.05
C LEU A 62 0.83 -17.64 -9.55
N ILE A 63 0.35 -16.48 -10.04
CA ILE A 63 0.19 -16.23 -11.49
C ILE A 63 1.56 -16.25 -12.18
N ILE A 64 2.56 -15.55 -11.62
CA ILE A 64 3.90 -15.50 -12.21
C ILE A 64 4.54 -16.89 -12.25
N VAL A 65 4.50 -17.63 -11.13
CA VAL A 65 5.09 -18.98 -11.06
C VAL A 65 4.31 -19.95 -11.96
N GLY A 66 2.97 -19.91 -11.91
CA GLY A 66 2.11 -20.73 -12.74
C GLY A 66 2.35 -20.49 -14.22
N SER A 67 2.58 -19.24 -14.64
CA SER A 67 2.86 -18.91 -16.05
C SER A 67 4.24 -19.37 -16.54
N GLN A 68 5.12 -19.85 -15.66
CA GLN A 68 6.39 -20.48 -16.07
C GLN A 68 6.28 -22.01 -16.15
N LEU A 69 5.21 -22.59 -15.58
CA LEU A 69 5.01 -24.03 -15.50
C LEU A 69 4.09 -24.58 -16.60
N PHE A 70 3.28 -23.72 -17.21
CA PHE A 70 2.35 -24.03 -18.31
C PHE A 70 2.61 -23.12 -19.49
#